data_AF-A0A3N5LKH8-F1
#
_entry.id   AF-A0A3N5LKH8-F1
#
_cell.length_a   1.000
_cell.length_b   1.000
_cell.length_c   1.000
_cell.angle_alpha   90.00
_cell.angle_beta   90.00
_cell.angle_gamma   90.00
#
_symmetry.space_group_name_H-M   'P 1'
#
loop_
_entity.id
_entity.type
_entity.pdbx_description
1 polymer ?
#
loop_
_entity_poly.entity_id
_entity_poly.type
_entity_poly.pdbx_seq_one_letter_code
_entity_poly.pdbx_strand_id
1 'polypeptide(L)'
;AAGELEITDAVDTLLELLDDAHEDVRDAAIWSLSQIGGEGVRKTLEKLQEETDDDEEVEFIESALDNLSFTEDLELFTIFDLPNANGDLSGEDDDEEFDLLDKLDDDDIEDDEDTVE
;
A
#
# COMPACT_ATOMS: atom_id res chain seq x y z
N ALA A 1 14.37 9.75 13.74
CA ALA A 1 14.12 11.22 13.70
C ALA A 1 12.78 11.49 14.39
N ALA A 2 12.43 12.74 14.71
CA ALA A 2 11.14 13.02 15.36
C ALA A 2 9.93 12.58 14.51
N GLY A 3 10.04 12.64 13.17
CA GLY A 3 8.96 12.21 12.26
C GLY A 3 8.55 10.74 12.39
N GLU A 4 9.51 9.81 12.52
CA GLU A 4 9.19 8.38 12.72
C GLU A 4 8.43 8.11 14.03
N LEU A 5 8.75 8.88 15.08
CA LEU A 5 8.05 8.77 16.37
C LEU A 5 6.61 9.30 16.26
N GLU A 6 6.43 10.43 15.58
CA GLU A 6 5.09 11.00 15.33
C GLU A 6 4.21 10.07 14.47
N ILE A 7 4.80 9.35 13.50
CA ILE A 7 4.08 8.35 12.70
C ILE A 7 3.68 7.15 13.55
N THR A 8 4.59 6.64 14.39
CA THR A 8 4.29 5.51 15.29
C THR A 8 3.15 5.85 16.26
N ASP A 9 3.21 7.04 16.88
CA ASP A 9 2.16 7.53 17.80
C ASP A 9 0.80 7.67 17.08
N ALA A 10 0.81 8.04 15.79
CA ALA A 10 -0.41 8.13 14.98
C ALA A 10 -1.02 6.75 14.70
N VAL A 11 -0.20 5.73 14.39
CA VAL A 11 -0.67 4.35 14.17
C VAL A 11 -1.34 3.82 15.44
N ASP A 12 -0.70 3.98 16.60
CA ASP A 12 -1.27 3.55 17.89
C ASP A 12 -2.64 4.22 18.15
N THR A 13 -2.74 5.52 17.90
CA THR A 13 -4.01 6.27 18.05
C THR A 13 -5.08 5.76 17.08
N LEU A 14 -4.72 5.47 15.84
CA LEU A 14 -5.68 4.97 14.84
C LEU A 14 -6.16 3.56 15.17
N LEU A 15 -5.30 2.70 15.72
CA LEU A 15 -5.69 1.37 16.19
C LEU A 15 -6.72 1.45 17.32
N GLU A 16 -6.59 2.42 18.23
CA GLU A 16 -7.60 2.66 19.28
C GLU A 16 -8.96 3.10 18.70
N LEU A 17 -8.97 3.83 17.57
CA LEU A 17 -10.20 4.32 16.94
C LEU A 17 -10.99 3.24 16.18
N LEU A 18 -10.42 2.05 15.97
CA LEU A 18 -11.15 0.90 15.43
C LEU A 18 -12.30 0.44 16.34
N ASP A 19 -12.24 0.77 17.63
CA ASP A 19 -13.30 0.46 18.59
C ASP A 19 -14.29 1.63 18.80
N ASP A 20 -14.25 2.68 17.96
CA ASP A 20 -15.13 3.85 18.13
C ASP A 20 -16.61 3.49 17.88
N ALA A 21 -17.49 4.14 18.65
CA ALA A 21 -18.93 3.97 18.54
C ALA A 21 -19.50 4.47 17.20
N HIS A 22 -18.82 5.40 16.53
CA HIS A 22 -19.25 5.95 15.25
C HIS A 22 -18.56 5.21 14.11
N GLU A 23 -19.37 4.67 13.20
CA GLU A 23 -18.91 3.97 12.00
C GLU A 23 -17.99 4.82 11.13
N ASP A 24 -18.38 6.06 10.84
CA ASP A 24 -17.54 7.01 10.08
C ASP A 24 -16.12 7.17 10.66
N VAL A 25 -15.97 7.06 11.98
CA VAL A 25 -14.67 7.18 12.67
C VAL A 25 -13.87 5.89 12.51
N ARG A 26 -14.51 4.72 12.64
CA ARG A 26 -13.86 3.42 12.38
C ARG A 26 -13.40 3.32 10.94
N ASP A 27 -14.25 3.69 9.99
CA ASP A 27 -13.93 3.65 8.56
C ASP A 27 -12.75 4.55 8.21
N ALA A 28 -12.74 5.77 8.77
CA ALA A 28 -11.63 6.69 8.63
C ALA A 28 -10.34 6.11 9.23
N ALA A 29 -10.43 5.41 10.36
CA ALA A 29 -9.28 4.75 10.98
C ALA A 29 -8.76 3.59 10.13
N ILE A 30 -9.64 2.70 9.67
CA ILE A 30 -9.32 1.57 8.76
C ILE A 30 -8.61 2.09 7.50
N TRP A 31 -9.17 3.12 6.85
CA TRP A 31 -8.57 3.69 5.64
C TRP A 31 -7.22 4.37 5.93
N SER A 32 -7.11 5.11 7.03
CA SER A 32 -5.86 5.78 7.39
C SER A 32 -4.75 4.77 7.70
N LEU A 33 -5.08 3.68 8.40
CA LEU A 33 -4.15 2.60 8.69
C LEU A 33 -3.64 1.92 7.43
N SER A 34 -4.47 1.71 6.40
CA SER A 34 -4.01 1.12 5.14
C SER A 34 -3.06 2.03 4.34
N GLN A 35 -3.23 3.35 4.45
CA GLN A 35 -2.36 4.33 3.80
C GLN A 35 -1.01 4.51 4.49
N ILE A 36 -0.96 4.31 5.80
CA ILE A 36 0.26 4.49 6.61
C ILE A 36 1.04 3.18 6.68
N GLY A 37 0.34 2.04 6.80
CA GLY A 37 0.96 0.76 7.05
C GLY A 37 1.61 0.68 8.44
N GLY A 38 2.60 -0.20 8.56
CA GLY A 38 3.35 -0.42 9.79
C GLY A 38 3.08 -1.76 10.47
N GLU A 39 3.90 -2.05 11.48
CA GLU A 39 3.90 -3.35 12.14
C GLU A 39 2.54 -3.66 12.79
N GLY A 40 1.93 -4.78 12.41
CA GLY A 40 0.71 -5.28 13.04
C GLY A 40 -0.60 -4.71 12.46
N VAL A 41 -0.55 -3.72 11.58
CA VAL A 41 -1.74 -3.15 10.94
C VAL A 41 -2.50 -4.20 10.16
N ARG A 42 -1.83 -4.90 9.23
CA ARG A 42 -2.42 -5.99 8.42
C ARG A 42 -3.17 -7.00 9.27
N LYS A 43 -2.49 -7.55 10.28
CA LYS A 43 -3.05 -8.57 11.17
C LYS A 43 -4.28 -8.05 11.93
N THR A 44 -4.29 -6.76 12.28
CA THR A 44 -5.42 -6.16 13.00
C THR A 44 -6.63 -6.00 12.09
N LEU A 45 -6.42 -5.54 10.84
CA LEU A 45 -7.49 -5.41 9.85
C LEU A 45 -8.04 -6.79 9.44
N GLU A 46 -7.19 -7.78 9.21
CA GLU A 46 -7.61 -9.18 8.96
C GLU A 46 -8.46 -9.72 10.12
N LYS A 47 -8.06 -9.47 11.36
CA LYS A 47 -8.85 -9.87 12.53
C LYS A 47 -10.20 -9.15 12.58
N LEU A 48 -10.24 -7.86 12.28
CA LEU A 48 -11.47 -7.08 12.26
C LEU A 48 -12.44 -7.63 11.20
N GLN A 49 -11.94 -7.95 10.01
CA GLN A 49 -12.71 -8.60 8.94
C GLN A 49 -13.29 -9.96 9.39
N GLU A 50 -12.51 -10.77 10.12
CA GLU A 50 -12.99 -12.06 10.64
C GLU A 50 -14.04 -11.92 11.76
N GLU A 51 -14.05 -10.79 12.47
CA GLU A 51 -14.91 -10.55 13.63
C GLU A 51 -16.23 -9.83 13.28
N THR A 52 -16.30 -9.14 12.14
CA THR A 52 -17.53 -8.49 11.70
C THR A 52 -18.45 -9.47 10.97
N ASP A 53 -19.76 -9.28 11.15
CA ASP A 53 -20.83 -9.99 10.43
C ASP A 53 -21.49 -9.08 9.37
N ASP A 54 -20.99 -7.86 9.18
CA ASP A 54 -21.50 -6.89 8.21
C ASP A 54 -20.78 -7.01 6.87
N ASP A 55 -21.49 -7.45 5.84
CA ASP A 55 -20.94 -7.64 4.50
C ASP A 55 -20.35 -6.34 3.92
N GLU A 56 -20.92 -5.17 4.24
CA GLU A 56 -20.42 -3.87 3.74
C GLU A 56 -19.10 -3.49 4.43
N GLU A 57 -18.98 -3.76 5.74
CA GLU A 57 -17.74 -3.55 6.49
C GLU A 57 -16.64 -4.52 6.03
N VAL A 58 -16.99 -5.78 5.71
CA VAL A 58 -16.06 -6.75 5.12
C VAL A 58 -15.49 -6.23 3.80
N GLU A 59 -16.33 -5.81 2.86
CA GLU A 59 -15.90 -5.28 1.55
C GLU A 59 -15.02 -4.03 1.71
N PHE A 60 -15.33 -3.19 2.71
CA PHE A 60 -14.52 -2.01 3.02
C PHE A 60 -13.14 -2.37 3.56
N ILE A 61 -13.07 -3.35 4.48
CA ILE A 61 -11.79 -3.83 5.02
C ILE A 61 -10.97 -4.55 3.96
N GLU A 62 -11.59 -5.32 3.04
CA GLU A 62 -10.90 -5.92 1.89
C GLU A 62 -10.22 -4.85 1.04
N SER A 63 -10.95 -3.79 0.70
CA SER A 63 -10.40 -2.65 -0.05
C SER A 63 -9.24 -1.97 0.67
N ALA A 64 -9.31 -1.87 2.00
CA ALA A 64 -8.22 -1.34 2.81
C ALA A 64 -7.01 -2.27 2.83
N LEU A 65 -7.20 -3.59 2.91
CA LEU A 65 -6.11 -4.58 2.88
C LEU A 65 -5.39 -4.62 1.52
N ASP A 66 -6.13 -4.44 0.42
CA ASP A 66 -5.55 -4.31 -0.92
C ASP A 66 -4.68 -3.06 -1.02
N ASN A 67 -5.18 -1.92 -0.53
CA ASN A 67 -4.42 -0.67 -0.48
C ASN A 67 -3.17 -0.77 0.41
N LEU A 68 -3.28 -1.48 1.55
CA LEU A 68 -2.14 -1.73 2.43
C LEU A 68 -1.07 -2.57 1.72
N SER A 69 -1.46 -3.59 0.95
CA SER A 69 -0.52 -4.37 0.15
C SER A 69 0.29 -3.49 -0.80
N PHE A 70 -0.39 -2.56 -1.50
CA PHE A 70 0.29 -1.62 -2.39
C PHE A 70 1.27 -0.71 -1.64
N THR A 71 0.89 -0.22 -0.46
CA THR A 71 1.75 0.64 0.38
C THR A 71 3.00 -0.11 0.85
N GLU A 72 2.84 -1.34 1.36
CA GLU A 72 3.96 -2.19 1.80
C GLU A 72 4.88 -2.58 0.64
N ASP A 73 4.33 -2.85 -0.54
CA ASP A 73 5.10 -3.16 -1.74
C ASP A 73 5.96 -1.95 -2.16
N LEU A 74 5.43 -0.72 -2.08
CA LEU A 74 6.19 0.50 -2.37
C LEU A 74 7.35 0.71 -1.38
N GLU A 75 7.13 0.50 -0.09
CA GLU A 75 8.21 0.57 0.90
C GLU A 75 9.34 -0.43 0.56
N LEU A 76 8.97 -1.63 0.14
CA LEU A 76 9.91 -2.65 -0.29
C LEU A 76 10.74 -2.20 -1.51
N PHE A 77 10.10 -1.60 -2.52
CA PHE A 77 10.79 -1.04 -3.68
C PHE A 77 11.75 0.08 -3.29
N THR A 78 11.34 1.01 -2.41
CA THR A 78 12.21 2.12 -1.99
C THR A 78 13.46 1.66 -1.25
N ILE A 79 13.39 0.53 -0.54
CA ILE A 79 14.56 -0.05 0.15
C ILE A 79 15.50 -0.76 -0.82
N PHE A 80 14.97 -1.40 -1.87
CA PHE A 80 15.78 -2.19 -2.81
C PHE A 80 16.31 -1.42 -4.02
N ASP A 81 15.65 -0.32 -4.43
CA ASP A 81 16.01 0.45 -5.63
C ASP A 81 16.96 1.63 -5.36
N LEU A 82 17.46 1.76 -4.12
CA LEU A 82 18.47 2.75 -3.76
C LEU A 82 19.86 2.11 -3.65
N PRO A 83 20.81 2.44 -4.54
CA PRO A 83 22.21 2.02 -4.39
C PRO A 83 22.86 2.52 -3.08
N ASN A 84 22.26 3.48 -2.37
CA ASN A 84 22.86 4.12 -1.19
C ASN A 84 21.81 4.62 -0.17
N ALA A 85 21.05 3.73 0.48
CA ALA A 85 20.21 4.09 1.63
C ALA A 85 21.01 4.25 2.95
N ASN A 86 22.34 4.03 2.92
CA ASN A 86 23.22 4.15 4.09
C ASN A 86 24.31 5.22 3.87
N GLY A 87 23.90 6.49 3.91
CA GLY A 87 24.72 7.56 4.49
C GLY A 87 26.14 7.80 3.96
N ASP A 88 26.45 7.50 2.70
CA ASP A 88 27.66 8.02 2.05
C ASP A 88 27.30 8.74 0.74
N LEU A 89 27.00 10.03 0.88
CA LEU A 89 26.95 10.96 -0.25
C LEU A 89 28.37 11.48 -0.51
N SER A 90 29.24 10.63 -1.06
CA SER A 90 30.52 11.10 -1.59
C SER A 90 30.94 10.37 -2.88
N GLY A 91 30.52 10.95 -4.02
CA GLY A 91 31.10 10.71 -5.35
C GLY A 91 30.70 9.38 -6.01
N GLU A 92 30.45 9.28 -7.30
CA GLU A 92 30.79 10.13 -8.44
C GLU A 92 29.69 9.93 -9.50
N ASP A 93 29.50 10.93 -10.35
CA ASP A 93 28.65 10.88 -11.54
C ASP A 93 28.93 9.62 -12.37
N ASP A 94 27.89 8.86 -12.72
CA ASP A 94 27.79 8.23 -14.03
C ASP A 94 26.30 8.08 -14.37
N ASP A 95 25.94 8.89 -15.34
CA ASP A 95 24.72 9.00 -16.12
C ASP A 95 24.24 7.66 -16.69
N GLU A 96 23.37 6.97 -15.96
CA GLU A 96 22.47 5.96 -16.54
C GLU A 96 21.02 6.36 -16.28
N GLU A 97 20.42 7.03 -17.27
CA GLU A 97 18.99 7.26 -17.42
C GLU A 97 18.29 5.89 -17.47
N PHE A 98 17.60 5.53 -16.37
CA PHE A 98 16.89 4.26 -16.26
C PHE A 98 15.64 4.31 -17.15
N ASP A 99 15.76 3.84 -18.39
CA ASP A 99 14.65 3.67 -19.35
C ASP A 99 13.68 2.59 -18.85
N LEU A 100 12.79 2.96 -17.93
CA LEU A 100 11.72 2.11 -17.40
C LEU A 100 10.46 2.09 -18.29
N LEU A 101 10.56 2.57 -19.54
CA LEU A 101 9.43 2.69 -20.46
C LEU A 101 9.45 1.69 -21.63
N ASP A 102 10.46 0.82 -21.73
CA ASP A 102 10.67 -0.02 -22.93
C ASP A 102 10.11 -1.45 -22.81
N LYS A 103 9.13 -1.68 -21.92
CA LYS A 103 8.46 -3.00 -21.78
C LYS A 103 6.94 -2.98 -21.94
N LEU A 104 6.40 -1.91 -22.53
CA LEU A 104 5.01 -1.88 -22.99
C LEU A 104 4.97 -1.88 -24.53
N ASP A 105 5.32 -3.02 -25.11
CA ASP A 105 5.02 -3.48 -26.48
C ASP A 105 5.42 -4.98 -26.44
N ASP A 106 4.58 -5.99 -26.65
CA ASP A 106 3.36 -6.12 -27.42
C ASP A 106 2.39 -7.02 -26.64
N ASP A 107 1.26 -6.48 -26.17
CA ASP A 107 0.08 -7.32 -25.93
C ASP A 107 -0.48 -7.70 -27.30
N ASP A 108 -0.61 -9.01 -27.50
CA ASP A 108 -1.32 -9.66 -28.58
C ASP A 108 -2.66 -8.96 -28.88
N ILE A 109 -2.71 -8.19 -29.99
CA ILE A 109 -3.97 -7.86 -30.63
C ILE A 109 -4.41 -9.09 -31.41
N GLU A 110 -5.25 -9.92 -30.79
CA GLU A 110 -6.07 -10.90 -31.50
C GLU A 110 -7.09 -10.13 -32.37
N ASP A 111 -6.75 -9.89 -33.65
CA ASP A 111 -7.74 -9.49 -34.65
C ASP A 111 -8.54 -10.73 -35.07
N ASP A 112 -9.68 -10.94 -34.39
CA ASP A 112 -10.81 -11.70 -34.91
C ASP A 112 -11.39 -10.95 -36.13
N GLU A 113 -10.96 -11.31 -37.34
CA GLU A 113 -11.72 -11.03 -38.56
C GLU A 113 -12.42 -12.30 -39.07
N ASP A 114 -13.66 -12.49 -38.60
CA ASP A 114 -14.70 -13.16 -39.37
C ASP A 114 -14.93 -12.35 -40.67
N THR A 115 -14.53 -12.89 -41.82
CA THR A 115 -15.16 -12.52 -43.10
C THR A 115 -15.41 -13.74 -43.98
N VAL A 116 -16.70 -13.83 -44.32
CA VAL A 116 -17.41 -14.82 -45.12
C VAL A 116 -16.98 -14.78 -46.60
N GLU A 117 -16.71 -15.94 -47.21
CA GLU A 117 -17.21 -16.33 -48.55
C GLU A 117 -17.14 -17.85 -48.78
#